data_AF-A0A165BY58-F1
#
_entry.id   AF-A0A165BY58-F1
#
_cell.length_a   1.000
_cell.length_b   1.000
_cell.length_c   1.000
_cell.angle_alpha   90.00
_cell.angle_beta   90.00
_cell.angle_gamma   90.00
#
_symmetry.space_group_name_H-M   'P 1'
#
loop_
_entity.id
_entity.type
_entity.pdbx_description
1 polymer ?
#
loop_
_entity_poly.entity_id
_entity_poly.type
_entity_poly.pdbx_seq_one_letter_code
_entity_poly.pdbx_strand_id
1 'polypeptide(L)'
;MTSAAICNALKDVKDESKLNGLRAPIDELKRVLEDTRSCVVRARAHPPGFISKCKQVLTGVGKYDAEVQQLGARLDSAAQRFDIAINMQEIELLATLADWSQKQQQRLDEINRNARLDRLRQLLQPLHDARFDAEAAPRPCVKDTCTDALQRIDTWISSDAPSGFWLIGPLGAGKSTIARSVSDALSEKKRLLASFFVSVSHAESSDPKRIVHSLAFQMAQILPREFHDTLHDALQNQPDIVSRPVREQIRHLLASPLQAIPLMAFLTSFVVVLDGLDQC
;
A
#
# COMPACT_ATOMS: atom_id res chain seq x y z
N MET A 1 -24.55 -2.83 25.93
CA MET A 1 -25.30 -2.66 24.66
C MET A 1 -24.46 -1.91 23.60
N THR A 2 -23.17 -2.22 23.44
CA THR A 2 -22.23 -1.21 22.90
C THR A 2 -21.06 -1.82 22.13
N SER A 3 -21.35 -2.30 20.92
CA SER A 3 -20.31 -2.59 19.90
C SER A 3 -20.89 -2.33 18.49
N ALA A 4 -22.11 -2.82 18.23
CA ALA A 4 -22.77 -2.66 16.94
C ALA A 4 -23.13 -1.21 16.55
N ALA A 5 -23.49 -0.35 17.52
CA ALA A 5 -23.88 1.03 17.25
C ALA A 5 -22.70 1.92 16.83
N ILE A 6 -21.48 1.63 17.29
CA ILE A 6 -20.27 2.39 16.96
C ILE A 6 -19.72 1.97 15.60
N CYS A 7 -19.85 0.69 15.24
CA CYS A 7 -19.46 0.19 13.91
C CYS A 7 -20.35 0.73 12.77
N ASN A 8 -21.61 1.09 13.05
CA ASN A 8 -22.53 1.59 12.02
C ASN A 8 -22.32 3.07 11.66
N ALA A 9 -21.83 3.89 12.58
CA ALA A 9 -21.50 5.30 12.35
C ALA A 9 -20.36 5.50 11.32
N LEU A 10 -19.46 4.52 11.19
CA LEU A 10 -18.19 4.68 10.49
C LEU A 10 -18.24 4.44 8.96
N LYS A 11 -19.42 4.22 8.37
CA LYS A 11 -19.54 3.82 6.94
C LYS A 11 -19.55 4.97 5.92
N ASP A 12 -19.73 6.23 6.31
CA ASP A 12 -20.11 7.29 5.35
C ASP A 12 -19.16 8.50 5.17
N VAL A 13 -17.90 8.45 5.59
CA VAL A 13 -16.98 9.57 5.35
C VAL A 13 -16.23 9.40 4.02
N LYS A 14 -16.72 10.02 2.94
CA LYS A 14 -16.17 9.97 1.57
C LYS A 14 -15.39 11.23 1.13
N ASP A 15 -15.21 12.23 1.99
CA ASP A 15 -14.68 13.55 1.61
C ASP A 15 -13.25 13.77 2.12
N GLU A 16 -12.28 13.74 1.19
CA GLU A 16 -10.83 13.85 1.41
C GLU A 16 -10.42 15.20 2.04
N SER A 17 -11.19 16.28 1.81
CA SER A 17 -10.91 17.59 2.41
C SER A 17 -11.18 17.62 3.91
N LYS A 18 -12.24 16.92 4.35
CA LYS A 18 -12.61 16.78 5.76
C LYS A 18 -11.61 15.91 6.52
N LEU A 19 -11.05 14.91 5.86
CA LEU A 19 -10.03 14.02 6.42
C LEU A 19 -8.69 14.73 6.64
N ASN A 20 -8.26 15.60 5.72
CA ASN A 20 -7.06 16.40 5.88
C ASN A 20 -7.15 17.41 7.04
N GLY A 21 -8.35 17.96 7.30
CA GLY A 21 -8.61 18.84 8.45
C GLY A 21 -8.51 18.15 9.82
N LEU A 22 -8.59 16.82 9.86
CA LEU A 22 -8.52 16.02 11.10
C LEU A 22 -7.09 15.69 11.54
N ARG A 23 -6.07 15.92 10.69
CA ARG A 23 -4.69 15.54 10.96
C ARG A 23 -4.09 16.27 12.17
N ALA A 24 -4.17 17.60 12.19
CA ALA A 24 -3.63 18.40 13.31
C ALA A 24 -4.32 18.10 14.65
N PRO A 25 -5.66 17.95 14.73
CA PRO A 25 -6.31 17.51 15.96
C PRO A 25 -5.94 16.09 16.43
N ILE A 26 -5.73 15.14 15.51
CA ILE A 26 -5.28 13.77 15.85
C ILE A 26 -3.87 13.81 16.43
N ASP A 27 -2.96 14.59 15.85
CA ASP A 27 -1.59 14.73 16.33
C ASP A 27 -1.52 15.39 17.72
N GLU A 28 -2.36 16.41 17.96
CA GLU A 28 -2.49 17.04 19.28
C GLU A 28 -3.06 16.04 20.32
N LEU A 29 -4.07 15.23 19.96
CA LEU A 29 -4.62 14.20 20.84
C LEU A 29 -3.59 13.12 21.18
N LYS A 30 -2.79 12.66 20.20
CA LYS A 30 -1.70 11.71 20.42
C LYS A 30 -0.68 12.23 21.42
N ARG A 31 -0.23 13.47 21.21
CA ARG A 31 0.74 14.11 22.09
C ARG A 31 0.22 14.19 23.53
N VAL A 32 -1.04 14.60 23.67
CA VAL A 32 -1.72 14.68 24.95
C VAL A 32 -1.77 13.29 25.63
N LEU A 33 -2.13 12.22 24.90
CA LEU A 33 -2.16 10.85 25.42
C LEU A 33 -0.77 10.30 25.79
N GLU A 34 0.26 10.62 25.01
CA GLU A 34 1.65 10.22 25.28
C GLU A 34 2.21 10.93 26.53
N ASP A 35 1.94 12.23 26.67
CA ASP A 35 2.27 13.00 27.87
C ASP A 35 1.54 12.43 29.10
N THR A 36 0.25 12.06 28.96
CA THR A 36 -0.50 11.37 30.02
C THR A 36 0.13 10.05 30.40
N ARG A 37 0.48 9.21 29.43
CA ARG A 37 1.10 7.89 29.65
C ARG A 37 2.43 8.05 30.40
N SER A 38 3.26 8.99 29.98
CA SER A 38 4.54 9.32 30.61
C SER A 38 4.35 9.80 32.06
N CYS A 39 3.35 10.66 32.30
CA CYS A 39 2.99 11.12 33.64
C CYS A 39 2.45 9.99 34.52
N VAL A 40 1.47 9.20 34.07
CA VAL A 40 0.88 8.08 34.84
C VAL A 40 1.91 7.03 35.25
N VAL A 41 2.93 6.80 34.40
CA VAL A 41 4.03 5.87 34.70
C VAL A 41 5.00 6.44 35.75
N ARG A 42 5.13 7.78 35.88
CA ARG A 42 6.13 8.43 36.76
C ARG A 42 5.54 9.12 38.01
N ALA A 43 4.29 9.55 37.96
CA ALA A 43 3.57 10.25 39.00
C ALA A 43 2.10 9.85 38.93
N ARG A 44 1.51 9.46 40.06
CA ARG A 44 0.08 9.13 40.18
C ARG A 44 -0.84 10.38 40.02
N ALA A 45 -0.48 11.35 39.18
CA ALA A 45 -1.25 12.57 38.94
C ALA A 45 -0.98 13.13 37.53
N HIS A 46 -2.00 13.72 36.92
CA HIS A 46 -1.90 14.38 35.62
C HIS A 46 -1.38 15.82 35.75
N PRO A 47 -0.76 16.39 34.70
CA PRO A 47 -0.35 17.79 34.69
C PRO A 47 -1.54 18.74 34.88
N PRO A 48 -1.39 19.84 35.62
CA PRO A 48 -2.43 20.88 35.72
C PRO A 48 -2.88 21.36 34.34
N GLY A 49 -4.19 21.44 34.12
CA GLY A 49 -4.77 21.90 32.84
C GLY A 49 -4.91 20.84 31.75
N PHE A 50 -4.49 19.58 31.99
CA PHE A 50 -4.65 18.47 31.06
C PHE A 50 -6.09 18.31 30.54
N ILE A 51 -7.07 18.28 31.45
CA ILE A 51 -8.50 18.16 31.13
C ILE A 51 -8.97 19.33 30.25
N SER A 52 -8.51 20.54 30.56
CA SER A 52 -8.85 21.74 29.79
C SER A 52 -8.30 21.66 28.37
N LYS A 53 -7.08 21.14 28.20
CA LYS A 53 -6.45 20.94 26.91
C LYS A 53 -7.15 19.85 26.09
N CYS A 54 -7.49 18.71 26.69
CA CYS A 54 -8.32 17.67 26.06
C CYS A 54 -9.66 18.24 25.58
N LYS A 55 -10.37 18.99 26.45
CA LYS A 55 -11.63 19.66 26.09
C LYS A 55 -11.47 20.55 24.88
N GLN A 56 -10.44 21.39 24.86
CA GLN A 56 -10.19 22.34 23.77
C GLN A 56 -9.97 21.63 22.41
N VAL A 57 -9.23 20.52 22.41
CA VAL A 57 -9.01 19.68 21.22
C VAL A 57 -10.32 19.04 20.76
N LEU A 58 -11.08 18.45 21.68
CA LEU A 58 -12.36 17.81 21.38
C LEU A 58 -13.41 18.81 20.86
N THR A 59 -13.43 20.03 21.40
CA THR A 59 -14.32 21.09 20.91
C THR A 59 -13.94 21.55 19.50
N GLY A 60 -12.64 21.54 19.16
CA GLY A 60 -12.16 21.82 17.81
C GLY A 60 -12.58 20.73 16.81
N VAL A 61 -12.55 19.47 17.25
CA VAL A 61 -12.93 18.29 16.46
C VAL A 61 -14.45 18.20 16.26
N GLY A 62 -15.26 18.63 17.25
CA GLY A 62 -16.73 18.68 17.17
C GLY A 62 -17.33 19.66 16.15
N LYS A 63 -16.51 20.44 15.43
CA LYS A 63 -16.99 21.37 14.39
C LYS A 63 -17.26 20.72 13.04
N TYR A 64 -16.87 19.46 12.86
CA TYR A 64 -16.84 18.82 11.54
C TYR A 64 -18.00 17.86 11.28
N ASP A 65 -18.68 17.30 12.30
CA ASP A 65 -19.86 16.43 12.14
C ASP A 65 -20.64 16.16 13.45
N ALA A 66 -21.92 15.78 13.37
CA ALA A 66 -22.81 15.47 14.50
C ALA A 66 -22.36 14.23 15.30
N GLU A 67 -21.83 13.21 14.63
CA GLU A 67 -21.26 12.02 15.30
C GLU A 67 -19.99 12.34 16.08
N VAL A 68 -19.20 13.29 15.57
CA VAL A 68 -17.98 13.76 16.21
C VAL A 68 -18.30 14.62 17.44
N GLN A 69 -19.41 15.35 17.43
CA GLN A 69 -19.95 16.04 18.62
C GLN A 69 -20.39 15.05 19.71
N GLN A 70 -21.04 13.95 19.32
CA GLN A 70 -21.47 12.92 20.26
C GLN A 70 -20.28 12.20 20.90
N LEU A 71 -19.20 11.99 20.15
CA LEU A 71 -17.94 11.45 20.66
C LEU A 71 -17.26 12.44 21.63
N GLY A 72 -17.21 13.73 21.27
CA GLY A 72 -16.73 14.80 22.14
C GLY A 72 -17.48 14.87 23.47
N ALA A 73 -18.81 14.80 23.45
CA ALA A 73 -19.64 14.80 24.67
C ALA A 73 -19.40 13.57 25.57
N ARG A 74 -19.13 12.40 24.97
CA ARG A 74 -18.79 11.17 25.70
C ARG A 74 -17.41 11.23 26.32
N LEU A 75 -16.44 11.81 25.61
CA LEU A 75 -15.10 12.07 26.15
C LEU A 75 -15.12 13.13 27.26
N ASP A 76 -15.93 14.18 27.15
CA ASP A 76 -16.11 15.17 28.20
C ASP A 76 -16.76 14.58 29.45
N SER A 77 -17.76 13.73 29.27
CA SER A 77 -18.39 12.98 30.36
C SER A 77 -17.45 11.97 31.01
N ALA A 78 -16.45 11.50 30.27
CA ALA A 78 -15.40 10.67 30.82
C ALA A 78 -14.37 11.52 31.56
N ALA A 79 -13.90 12.61 30.96
CA ALA A 79 -12.99 13.62 31.51
C ALA A 79 -13.47 14.17 32.87
N GLN A 80 -14.78 14.38 33.05
CA GLN A 80 -15.37 14.77 34.34
C GLN A 80 -15.36 13.66 35.39
N ARG A 81 -15.36 12.39 35.00
CA ARG A 81 -15.23 11.25 35.92
C ARG A 81 -13.79 11.03 36.41
N PHE A 82 -12.78 11.56 35.69
CA PHE A 82 -11.37 11.52 36.09
C PHE A 82 -11.03 12.42 37.30
N ASP A 83 -11.93 13.31 37.73
CA ASP A 83 -11.71 14.20 38.88
C ASP A 83 -11.86 13.47 40.24
N ILE A 84 -12.27 12.19 40.24
CA ILE A 84 -12.48 11.39 41.45
C ILE A 84 -11.80 10.02 41.28
N ALA A 85 -10.62 9.90 41.89
CA ALA A 85 -9.90 8.67 42.21
C ALA A 85 -9.49 7.76 41.04
N ILE A 86 -8.17 7.61 40.89
CA ILE A 86 -7.50 6.62 40.03
C ILE A 86 -8.14 5.24 40.24
N ASN A 87 -8.92 4.78 39.27
CA ASN A 87 -9.61 3.49 39.29
C ASN A 87 -9.44 2.78 37.94
N MET A 88 -9.42 1.44 37.99
CA MET A 88 -9.05 0.50 36.92
C MET A 88 -9.79 0.69 35.56
N GLN A 89 -10.91 1.42 35.53
CA GLN A 89 -11.67 1.78 34.32
C GLN A 89 -11.01 2.89 33.47
N GLU A 90 -10.10 3.70 34.03
CA GLU A 90 -9.42 4.78 33.30
C GLU A 90 -8.34 4.28 32.33
N ILE A 91 -7.67 3.17 32.68
CA ILE A 91 -6.73 2.49 31.78
C ILE A 91 -7.49 1.96 30.56
N GLU A 92 -8.70 1.44 30.75
CA GLU A 92 -9.53 0.92 29.67
C GLU A 92 -9.94 2.03 28.69
N LEU A 93 -10.28 3.21 29.20
CA LEU A 93 -10.59 4.37 28.36
C LEU A 93 -9.35 4.91 27.63
N LEU A 94 -8.21 5.08 28.31
CA LEU A 94 -6.97 5.53 27.66
C LEU A 94 -6.49 4.53 26.60
N ALA A 95 -6.63 3.22 26.85
CA ALA A 95 -6.36 2.18 25.87
C ALA A 95 -7.33 2.26 24.67
N THR A 96 -8.62 2.50 24.92
CA THR A 96 -9.62 2.69 23.87
C THR A 96 -9.31 3.92 23.00
N LEU A 97 -8.87 5.03 23.61
CA LEU A 97 -8.51 6.25 22.88
C LEU A 97 -7.21 6.08 22.08
N ALA A 98 -6.22 5.39 22.62
CA ALA A 98 -4.99 5.06 21.91
C ALA A 98 -5.27 4.15 20.70
N ASP A 99 -6.10 3.10 20.88
CA ASP A 99 -6.54 2.21 19.80
C ASP A 99 -7.31 2.98 18.72
N TRP A 100 -8.23 3.86 19.11
CA TRP A 100 -8.96 4.71 18.17
C TRP A 100 -8.02 5.62 17.38
N SER A 101 -7.08 6.30 18.07
CA SER A 101 -6.10 7.18 17.44
C SER A 101 -5.20 6.42 16.45
N GLN A 102 -4.75 5.23 16.82
CA GLN A 102 -3.97 4.35 15.96
C GLN A 102 -4.77 3.92 14.73
N LYS A 103 -6.04 3.53 14.90
CA LYS A 103 -6.94 3.19 13.78
C LYS A 103 -7.18 4.38 12.85
N GLN A 104 -7.38 5.58 13.37
CA GLN A 104 -7.52 6.76 12.51
C GLN A 104 -6.24 7.06 11.73
N GLN A 105 -5.07 6.88 12.35
CA GLN A 105 -3.80 7.03 11.63
C GLN A 105 -3.68 6.03 10.48
N GLN A 106 -4.00 4.76 10.74
CA GLN A 106 -3.96 3.72 9.70
C GLN A 106 -4.90 4.05 8.54
N ARG A 107 -6.12 4.53 8.83
CA ARG A 107 -7.06 4.97 7.78
C ARG A 107 -6.52 6.14 6.97
N LEU A 108 -5.93 7.14 7.63
CA LEU A 108 -5.33 8.30 6.95
C LEU A 108 -4.15 7.86 6.06
N ASP A 109 -3.32 6.95 6.54
CA ASP A 109 -2.20 6.40 5.78
C ASP A 109 -2.69 5.61 4.56
N GLU A 110 -3.78 4.84 4.71
CA GLU A 110 -4.42 4.11 3.61
C GLU A 110 -5.03 5.05 2.56
N ILE A 111 -5.74 6.11 2.98
CA ILE A 111 -6.30 7.13 2.08
C ILE A 111 -5.19 7.82 1.30
N ASN A 112 -4.13 8.26 1.98
CA ASN A 112 -2.98 8.89 1.33
C ASN A 112 -2.28 7.93 0.36
N ARG A 113 -2.15 6.65 0.72
CA ARG A 113 -1.59 5.62 -0.17
C ARG A 113 -2.45 5.46 -1.43
N ASN A 114 -3.77 5.37 -1.28
CA ASN A 114 -4.69 5.21 -2.42
C ASN A 114 -4.65 6.43 -3.34
N ALA A 115 -4.70 7.65 -2.80
CA ALA A 115 -4.62 8.88 -3.58
C ALA A 115 -3.29 8.98 -4.37
N ARG A 116 -2.18 8.56 -3.76
CA ARG A 116 -0.88 8.51 -4.44
C ARG A 116 -0.83 7.42 -5.52
N LEU A 117 -1.38 6.23 -5.27
CA LEU A 117 -1.49 5.16 -6.27
C LEU A 117 -2.35 5.61 -7.46
N ASP A 118 -3.45 6.31 -7.23
CA ASP A 118 -4.28 6.85 -8.31
C ASP A 118 -3.50 7.86 -9.16
N ARG A 119 -2.70 8.72 -8.54
CA ARG A 119 -1.79 9.62 -9.26
C ARG A 119 -0.74 8.85 -10.07
N LEU A 120 -0.13 7.81 -9.50
CA LEU A 120 0.81 6.96 -10.23
C LEU A 120 0.14 6.32 -11.44
N ARG A 121 -1.11 5.86 -11.31
CA ARG A 121 -1.88 5.30 -12.42
C ARG A 121 -2.10 6.29 -13.55
N GLN A 122 -2.43 7.54 -13.22
CA GLN A 122 -2.64 8.61 -14.19
C GLN A 122 -1.37 8.99 -14.95
N LEU A 123 -0.23 9.03 -14.25
CA LEU A 123 1.06 9.45 -14.83
C LEU A 123 1.72 8.33 -15.64
N LEU A 124 1.72 7.10 -15.12
CA LEU A 124 2.37 5.96 -15.76
C LEU A 124 1.50 5.34 -16.85
N GLN A 125 0.16 5.45 -16.72
CA GLN A 125 -0.80 4.83 -17.64
C GLN A 125 -0.46 3.35 -17.91
N PRO A 126 -0.44 2.50 -16.86
CA PRO A 126 -0.06 1.11 -16.99
C PRO A 126 -1.02 0.37 -17.94
N LEU A 127 -0.47 -0.49 -18.80
CA LEU A 127 -1.25 -1.23 -19.78
C LEU A 127 -1.86 -2.47 -19.13
N HIS A 128 -3.14 -2.39 -18.76
CA HIS A 128 -3.83 -3.50 -18.10
C HIS A 128 -3.88 -4.75 -18.98
N ASP A 129 -4.08 -4.60 -20.28
CA ASP A 129 -4.24 -5.71 -21.22
C ASP A 129 -2.94 -6.50 -21.48
N ALA A 130 -1.80 -5.97 -21.03
CA ALA A 130 -0.51 -6.67 -21.06
C ALA A 130 -0.21 -7.45 -19.78
N ARG A 131 -1.11 -7.47 -18.78
CA ARG A 131 -0.91 -8.27 -17.56
C ARG A 131 -1.20 -9.74 -17.83
N PHE A 132 -0.60 -10.61 -17.01
CA PHE A 132 -0.85 -12.05 -17.06
C PHE A 132 -2.34 -12.40 -16.91
N ASP A 133 -3.10 -11.64 -16.10
CA ASP A 133 -4.51 -11.86 -15.80
C ASP A 133 -5.47 -11.09 -16.71
N ALA A 134 -4.97 -10.46 -17.76
CA ALA A 134 -5.81 -9.79 -18.75
C ALA A 134 -6.58 -10.80 -19.62
N GLU A 135 -7.70 -10.36 -20.18
CA GLU A 135 -8.49 -11.19 -21.12
C GLU A 135 -7.69 -11.53 -22.39
N ALA A 136 -6.84 -10.61 -22.84
CA ALA A 136 -5.97 -10.79 -24.00
C ALA A 136 -4.73 -11.65 -23.71
N ALA A 137 -4.50 -12.04 -22.45
CA ALA A 137 -3.34 -12.83 -22.08
C ALA A 137 -3.41 -14.24 -22.69
N PRO A 138 -2.25 -14.88 -22.98
CA PRO A 138 -2.21 -16.26 -23.44
C PRO A 138 -2.98 -17.19 -22.49
N ARG A 139 -3.51 -18.29 -23.03
CA ARG A 139 -4.04 -19.35 -22.18
C ARG A 139 -2.89 -20.05 -21.44
N PRO A 140 -3.09 -20.53 -20.20
CA PRO A 140 -2.10 -21.34 -19.51
C PRO A 140 -1.91 -22.70 -20.20
N CYS A 141 -0.84 -23.40 -19.86
CA CYS A 141 -0.60 -24.77 -20.29
C CYS A 141 -1.82 -25.65 -20.00
N VAL A 142 -2.13 -26.55 -20.93
CA VAL A 142 -3.09 -27.61 -20.67
C VAL A 142 -2.53 -28.50 -19.55
N LYS A 143 -3.41 -29.04 -18.72
CA LYS A 143 -3.01 -29.94 -17.64
C LYS A 143 -2.09 -31.05 -18.16
N ASP A 144 -1.03 -31.33 -17.40
CA ASP A 144 -0.03 -32.36 -17.69
C ASP A 144 0.80 -32.11 -18.98
N THR A 145 0.82 -30.87 -19.48
CA THR A 145 1.70 -30.43 -20.57
C THR A 145 2.77 -29.47 -20.08
N CYS A 146 3.89 -29.37 -20.82
CA CYS A 146 5.03 -28.50 -20.50
C CYS A 146 5.62 -28.72 -19.09
N THR A 147 5.39 -29.91 -18.49
CA THR A 147 5.76 -30.27 -17.12
C THR A 147 7.25 -30.05 -16.86
N ASP A 148 8.09 -30.48 -17.79
CA ASP A 148 9.55 -30.41 -17.64
C ASP A 148 10.03 -28.95 -17.60
N ALA A 149 9.44 -28.08 -18.43
CA ALA A 149 9.78 -26.66 -18.45
C ALA A 149 9.33 -25.98 -17.16
N LEU A 150 8.10 -26.25 -16.70
CA LEU A 150 7.55 -25.70 -15.46
C LEU A 150 8.37 -26.15 -14.25
N GLN A 151 8.75 -27.43 -14.18
CA GLN A 151 9.56 -27.96 -13.09
C GLN A 151 10.96 -27.33 -13.05
N ARG A 152 11.60 -27.13 -14.22
CA ARG A 152 12.89 -26.44 -14.32
C ARG A 152 12.81 -25.00 -13.81
N ILE A 153 11.74 -24.30 -14.17
CA ILE A 153 11.51 -22.92 -13.73
C ILE A 153 11.25 -22.87 -12.22
N ASP A 154 10.42 -23.76 -11.67
CA ASP A 154 10.14 -23.83 -10.22
C ASP A 154 11.40 -24.15 -9.40
N THR A 155 12.26 -25.03 -9.94
CA THR A 155 13.58 -25.33 -9.37
C THR A 155 14.48 -24.09 -9.37
N TRP A 156 14.54 -23.36 -10.49
CA TRP A 156 15.32 -22.12 -10.59
C TRP A 156 14.84 -21.06 -9.58
N ILE A 157 13.52 -20.83 -9.51
CA ILE A 157 12.86 -19.88 -8.59
C ILE A 157 13.19 -20.17 -7.11
N SER A 158 13.51 -21.42 -6.79
CA SER A 158 13.78 -21.90 -5.43
C SER A 158 15.28 -22.05 -5.12
N SER A 159 16.15 -21.69 -6.06
CA SER A 159 17.61 -21.83 -5.94
C SER A 159 18.30 -20.47 -5.80
N ASP A 160 19.57 -20.49 -5.38
CA ASP A 160 20.46 -19.31 -5.35
C ASP A 160 21.03 -18.98 -6.75
N ALA A 161 20.36 -19.40 -7.82
CA ALA A 161 20.79 -19.23 -9.20
C ALA A 161 20.82 -17.74 -9.64
N PRO A 162 21.47 -17.42 -10.78
CA PRO A 162 21.51 -16.05 -11.29
C PRO A 162 20.12 -15.43 -11.43
N SER A 163 20.07 -14.10 -11.31
CA SER A 163 18.87 -13.28 -11.16
C SER A 163 17.86 -13.33 -12.33
N GLY A 164 18.10 -14.12 -13.37
CA GLY A 164 17.23 -14.22 -14.55
C GLY A 164 17.21 -15.62 -15.17
N PHE A 165 16.05 -15.98 -15.71
CA PHE A 165 15.81 -17.20 -16.47
C PHE A 165 15.29 -16.86 -17.86
N TRP A 166 15.97 -17.34 -18.90
CA TRP A 166 15.57 -17.13 -20.28
C TRP A 166 14.90 -18.38 -20.83
N LEU A 167 13.60 -18.30 -21.12
CA LEU A 167 12.87 -19.38 -21.80
C LEU A 167 13.01 -19.22 -23.32
N ILE A 168 13.93 -19.96 -23.91
CA ILE A 168 14.23 -19.92 -25.35
C ILE A 168 13.70 -21.19 -26.01
N GLY A 169 13.10 -21.04 -27.19
CA GLY A 169 12.56 -22.15 -27.96
C GLY A 169 12.00 -21.68 -29.30
N PRO A 170 11.72 -22.61 -30.23
CA PRO A 170 11.24 -22.27 -31.57
C PRO A 170 9.88 -21.55 -31.53
N LEU A 171 9.51 -20.91 -32.65
CA LEU A 171 8.18 -20.34 -32.83
C LEU A 171 7.12 -21.43 -32.66
N GLY A 172 6.01 -21.11 -32.00
CA GLY A 172 4.93 -22.07 -31.74
C GLY A 172 5.20 -23.07 -30.60
N ALA A 173 6.36 -23.03 -29.93
CA ALA A 173 6.68 -23.94 -28.82
C ALA A 173 5.90 -23.69 -27.51
N GLY A 174 4.93 -22.76 -27.51
CA GLY A 174 4.12 -22.46 -26.33
C GLY A 174 4.85 -21.67 -25.23
N LYS A 175 5.88 -20.88 -25.55
CA LYS A 175 6.64 -20.08 -24.56
C LYS A 175 5.74 -19.14 -23.74
N SER A 176 4.87 -18.39 -24.42
CA SER A 176 3.90 -17.49 -23.79
C SER A 176 2.89 -18.23 -22.91
N THR A 177 2.48 -19.43 -23.33
CA THR A 177 1.62 -20.33 -22.55
C THR A 177 2.31 -20.81 -21.27
N ILE A 178 3.60 -21.14 -21.34
CA ILE A 178 4.42 -21.48 -20.17
C ILE A 178 4.56 -20.26 -19.25
N ALA A 179 4.89 -19.08 -19.79
CA ALA A 179 5.01 -17.84 -19.02
C ALA A 179 3.69 -17.49 -18.30
N ARG A 180 2.54 -17.71 -18.94
CA ARG A 180 1.22 -17.58 -18.32
C ARG A 180 1.05 -18.51 -17.13
N SER A 181 1.32 -19.80 -17.29
CA SER A 181 1.22 -20.80 -16.21
C SER A 181 2.17 -20.51 -15.04
N VAL A 182 3.39 -20.06 -15.34
CA VAL A 182 4.35 -19.63 -14.31
C VAL A 182 3.81 -18.42 -13.56
N SER A 183 3.22 -17.45 -14.26
CA SER A 183 2.61 -16.26 -13.64
C SER A 183 1.43 -16.62 -12.75
N ASP A 184 0.54 -17.54 -13.17
CA ASP A 184 -0.56 -18.06 -12.33
C ASP A 184 -0.03 -18.68 -11.04
N ALA A 185 0.91 -19.62 -11.15
CA ALA A 185 1.49 -20.31 -10.00
C ALA A 185 2.20 -19.35 -9.04
N LEU A 186 2.91 -18.35 -9.57
CA LEU A 186 3.56 -17.31 -8.76
C LEU A 186 2.56 -16.38 -8.08
N SER A 187 1.46 -16.03 -8.75
CA SER A 187 0.39 -15.21 -8.20
C SER A 187 -0.29 -15.92 -7.01
N GLU A 188 -0.63 -17.20 -7.18
CA GLU A 188 -1.19 -18.05 -6.11
C GLU A 188 -0.24 -18.15 -4.90
N LYS A 189 1.07 -18.27 -5.15
CA LYS A 189 2.11 -18.29 -4.11
C LYS A 189 2.43 -16.91 -3.53
N LYS A 190 1.80 -15.83 -4.00
CA LYS A 190 2.12 -14.42 -3.66
C LYS A 190 3.59 -14.04 -3.89
N ARG A 191 4.19 -14.61 -4.94
CA ARG A 191 5.58 -14.37 -5.35
C ARG A 191 5.71 -13.64 -6.69
N LEU A 192 4.60 -13.46 -7.44
CA LEU A 192 4.59 -12.62 -8.64
C LEU A 192 4.61 -11.15 -8.23
N LEU A 193 5.68 -10.44 -8.60
CA LEU A 193 5.82 -9.01 -8.33
C LEU A 193 5.27 -8.15 -9.46
N ALA A 194 5.47 -8.57 -10.71
CA ALA A 194 4.90 -7.92 -11.86
C ALA A 194 4.91 -8.86 -13.06
N SER A 195 4.03 -8.59 -14.02
CA SER A 195 4.00 -9.31 -15.30
C SER A 195 3.78 -8.35 -16.46
N PHE A 196 4.36 -8.67 -17.61
CA PHE A 196 4.08 -7.97 -18.87
C PHE A 196 4.19 -8.93 -20.05
N PHE A 197 3.13 -9.01 -20.85
CA PHE A 197 3.01 -9.84 -22.04
C PHE A 197 2.86 -8.91 -23.25
N VAL A 198 3.91 -8.85 -24.07
CA VAL A 198 3.86 -8.13 -25.34
C VAL A 198 2.93 -8.88 -26.28
N SER A 199 1.99 -8.15 -26.89
CA SER A 199 0.97 -8.72 -27.76
C SER A 199 0.87 -7.94 -29.07
N VAL A 200 0.94 -8.68 -30.17
CA VAL A 200 0.77 -8.12 -31.53
C VAL A 200 -0.59 -7.46 -31.71
N SER A 201 -1.62 -7.87 -30.96
CA SER A 201 -2.95 -7.26 -31.02
C SER A 201 -3.04 -5.90 -30.32
N HIS A 202 -2.05 -5.53 -29.51
CA HIS A 202 -2.00 -4.27 -28.77
C HIS A 202 -0.70 -3.54 -29.09
N ALA A 203 -0.73 -2.66 -30.09
CA ALA A 203 0.46 -1.95 -30.58
C ALA A 203 1.20 -1.15 -29.49
N GLU A 204 0.49 -0.66 -28.46
CA GLU A 204 1.14 0.00 -27.33
C GLU A 204 2.00 -0.95 -26.49
N SER A 205 1.72 -2.25 -26.49
CA SER A 205 2.48 -3.23 -25.71
C SER A 205 3.89 -3.48 -26.25
N SER A 206 4.15 -3.16 -27.51
CA SER A 206 5.48 -3.23 -28.11
C SER A 206 6.34 -2.00 -27.80
N ASP A 207 5.79 -0.92 -27.22
CA ASP A 207 6.60 0.21 -26.78
C ASP A 207 7.33 -0.18 -25.46
N PRO A 208 8.68 -0.24 -25.45
CA PRO A 208 9.41 -0.61 -24.25
C PRO A 208 9.17 0.33 -23.06
N LYS A 209 8.75 1.58 -23.29
CA LYS A 209 8.38 2.51 -22.21
C LYS A 209 7.14 2.02 -21.47
N ARG A 210 6.15 1.47 -22.18
CA ARG A 210 4.93 0.91 -21.58
C ARG A 210 5.24 -0.28 -20.67
N ILE A 211 6.27 -1.06 -20.99
CA ILE A 211 6.77 -2.12 -20.10
C ILE A 211 7.21 -1.49 -18.77
N VAL A 212 8.14 -0.53 -18.81
CA VAL A 212 8.68 0.10 -17.60
C VAL A 212 7.59 0.74 -16.75
N HIS A 213 6.67 1.49 -17.38
CA HIS A 213 5.56 2.13 -16.69
C HIS A 213 4.65 1.12 -15.98
N SER A 214 4.31 0.02 -16.68
CA SER A 214 3.42 -1.01 -16.16
C SER A 214 4.07 -1.81 -15.04
N LEU A 215 5.36 -2.10 -15.14
CA LEU A 215 6.12 -2.75 -14.07
C LEU A 215 6.22 -1.84 -12.84
N ALA A 216 6.57 -0.56 -13.00
CA ALA A 216 6.69 0.39 -11.90
C ALA A 216 5.36 0.52 -11.12
N PHE A 217 4.24 0.60 -11.84
CA PHE A 217 2.91 0.65 -11.22
C PHE A 217 2.58 -0.65 -10.46
N GLN A 218 2.77 -1.82 -11.08
CA GLN A 218 2.51 -3.12 -10.43
C GLN A 218 3.37 -3.30 -9.17
N MET A 219 4.65 -2.93 -9.24
CA MET A 219 5.56 -2.97 -8.10
C MET A 219 5.10 -2.05 -6.96
N ALA A 220 4.59 -0.85 -7.27
CA ALA A 220 4.08 0.07 -6.25
C ALA A 220 2.85 -0.46 -5.50
N GLN A 221 2.09 -1.37 -6.11
CA GLN A 221 0.95 -2.01 -5.46
C GLN A 221 1.38 -3.07 -4.44
N ILE A 222 2.48 -3.78 -4.71
CA ILE A 222 2.91 -4.97 -3.96
C ILE A 222 4.02 -4.64 -2.95
N LEU A 223 4.97 -3.78 -3.33
CA LEU A 223 6.15 -3.50 -2.52
C LEU A 223 5.84 -2.57 -1.34
N PRO A 224 6.73 -2.54 -0.32
CA PRO A 224 6.64 -1.63 0.82
C PRO A 224 6.53 -0.16 0.43
N ARG A 225 6.11 0.65 1.39
CA ARG A 225 5.85 2.09 1.23
C ARG A 225 7.06 2.84 0.64
N GLU A 226 8.27 2.42 0.98
CA GLU A 226 9.53 3.05 0.56
C GLU A 226 9.67 3.08 -0.97
N PHE A 227 9.31 1.98 -1.64
CA PHE A 227 9.31 1.92 -3.11
C PHE A 227 8.33 2.93 -3.68
N HIS A 228 7.10 2.88 -3.18
CA HIS A 228 6.00 3.71 -3.64
C HIS A 228 6.30 5.20 -3.47
N ASP A 229 6.80 5.60 -2.30
CA ASP A 229 7.11 7.00 -2.00
C ASP A 229 8.27 7.51 -2.87
N THR A 230 9.32 6.70 -3.05
CA THR A 230 10.44 7.06 -3.93
C THR A 230 10.02 7.19 -5.40
N LEU A 231 9.17 6.28 -5.89
CA LEU A 231 8.61 6.35 -7.24
C LEU A 231 7.73 7.58 -7.42
N HIS A 232 6.89 7.89 -6.43
CA HIS A 232 6.03 9.06 -6.45
C HIS A 232 6.85 10.36 -6.51
N ASP A 233 7.88 10.47 -5.68
CA ASP A 233 8.76 11.63 -5.64
C ASP A 233 9.55 11.79 -6.96
N ALA A 234 10.00 10.69 -7.57
CA ALA A 234 10.66 10.74 -8.88
C ALA A 234 9.75 11.35 -9.95
N LEU A 235 8.48 10.95 -9.99
CA LEU A 235 7.48 11.46 -10.94
C LEU A 235 7.02 12.89 -10.63
N GLN A 236 7.02 13.29 -9.35
CA GLN A 236 6.72 14.68 -8.98
C GLN A 236 7.86 15.63 -9.35
N ASN A 237 9.11 15.23 -9.10
CA ASN A 237 10.27 16.08 -9.33
C ASN A 237 10.68 16.13 -10.81
N GLN A 238 10.42 15.07 -11.58
CA GLN A 238 10.75 14.98 -13.00
C GLN A 238 9.57 14.41 -13.80
N PRO A 239 8.50 15.18 -14.04
CA PRO A 239 7.31 14.67 -14.73
C PRO A 239 7.58 14.17 -16.15
N ASP A 240 8.63 14.68 -16.81
CA ASP A 240 9.04 14.28 -18.15
C ASP A 240 9.72 12.90 -18.20
N ILE A 241 10.06 12.29 -17.06
CA ILE A 241 10.77 10.99 -16.98
C ILE A 241 10.06 9.89 -17.78
N VAL A 242 8.72 9.88 -17.81
CA VAL A 242 7.91 8.91 -18.56
C VAL A 242 8.07 9.02 -20.09
N SER A 243 8.60 10.13 -20.58
CA SER A 243 8.87 10.37 -21.99
C SER A 243 10.34 10.13 -22.37
N ARG A 244 11.24 10.08 -21.38
CA ARG A 244 12.69 9.93 -21.57
C ARG A 244 13.08 8.55 -22.13
N PRO A 245 14.35 8.37 -22.55
CA PRO A 245 14.85 7.06 -22.96
C PRO A 245 14.62 5.98 -21.89
N VAL A 246 14.31 4.76 -22.33
CA VAL A 246 13.97 3.61 -21.46
C VAL A 246 15.01 3.37 -20.38
N ARG A 247 16.29 3.58 -20.68
CA ARG A 247 17.39 3.45 -19.72
C ARG A 247 17.26 4.42 -18.53
N GLU A 248 16.86 5.67 -18.79
CA GLU A 248 16.59 6.64 -17.73
C GLU A 248 15.36 6.21 -16.93
N GLN A 249 14.30 5.76 -17.60
CA GLN A 249 13.10 5.28 -16.93
C GLN A 249 13.38 4.10 -16.01
N ILE A 250 14.13 3.09 -16.44
CA ILE A 250 14.53 1.95 -15.60
C ILE A 250 15.28 2.44 -14.37
N ARG A 251 16.23 3.37 -14.55
CA ARG A 251 17.01 3.91 -13.43
C ARG A 251 16.12 4.61 -12.39
N HIS A 252 15.24 5.50 -12.86
CA HIS A 252 14.48 6.39 -11.97
C HIS A 252 13.16 5.79 -11.46
N LEU A 253 12.51 4.93 -12.25
CA LEU A 253 11.19 4.36 -11.94
C LEU A 253 11.26 2.95 -11.36
N LEU A 254 12.38 2.23 -11.54
CA LEU A 254 12.53 0.86 -11.02
C LEU A 254 13.74 0.74 -10.08
N ALA A 255 14.95 1.00 -10.58
CA ALA A 255 16.18 0.71 -9.83
C ALA A 255 16.33 1.58 -8.57
N SER A 256 16.18 2.91 -8.69
CA SER A 256 16.28 3.81 -7.54
C SER A 256 15.18 3.54 -6.48
N PRO A 257 13.91 3.35 -6.86
CA PRO A 257 12.88 2.92 -5.91
C PRO A 257 13.16 1.56 -5.24
N LEU A 258 13.71 0.56 -5.96
CA LEU A 258 14.09 -0.72 -5.37
C LEU A 258 15.22 -0.58 -4.34
N GLN A 259 16.18 0.31 -4.59
CA GLN A 259 17.29 0.57 -3.66
C GLN A 259 16.85 1.26 -2.36
N ALA A 260 15.70 1.95 -2.36
CA ALA A 260 15.14 2.57 -1.16
C ALA A 260 14.52 1.55 -0.19
N ILE A 261 14.27 0.31 -0.65
CA ILE A 261 13.67 -0.74 0.18
C ILE A 261 14.74 -1.37 1.06
N PRO A 262 14.55 -1.44 2.39
CA PRO A 262 15.48 -2.13 3.26
C PRO A 262 15.58 -3.61 2.91
N LEU A 263 16.79 -4.18 2.86
CA LEU A 263 17.04 -5.58 2.48
C LEU A 263 16.19 -6.59 3.26
N MET A 264 15.96 -6.32 4.55
CA MET A 264 15.12 -7.11 5.45
C MET A 264 13.62 -7.15 5.09
N ALA A 265 13.16 -6.30 4.18
CA ALA A 265 11.79 -6.36 3.65
C ALA A 265 11.63 -7.45 2.57
N PHE A 266 12.72 -7.99 2.03
CA PHE A 266 12.73 -9.07 1.04
C PHE A 266 12.93 -10.45 1.69
N LEU A 267 12.08 -10.79 2.68
CA LEU A 267 12.10 -12.12 3.31
C LEU A 267 11.66 -13.25 2.35
N THR A 268 11.10 -12.88 1.19
CA THR A 268 10.62 -13.80 0.16
C THR A 268 11.11 -13.37 -1.22
N SER A 269 11.58 -14.31 -2.03
CA SER A 269 12.01 -14.02 -3.39
C SER A 269 10.82 -13.76 -4.31
N PHE A 270 10.77 -12.55 -4.86
CA PHE A 270 9.82 -12.08 -5.85
C PHE A 270 10.30 -12.34 -7.27
N VAL A 271 9.36 -12.54 -8.20
CA VAL A 271 9.64 -12.78 -9.62
C VAL A 271 8.87 -11.80 -10.49
N VAL A 272 9.55 -11.26 -11.51
CA VAL A 272 8.93 -10.51 -12.60
C VAL A 272 8.93 -11.40 -13.84
N VAL A 273 7.77 -11.52 -14.50
CA VAL A 273 7.63 -12.31 -15.73
C VAL A 273 7.44 -11.37 -16.91
N LEU A 274 8.31 -11.50 -17.92
CA LEU A 274 8.23 -10.75 -19.17
C LEU A 274 8.14 -11.73 -20.33
N ASP A 275 7.14 -11.55 -21.19
CA ASP A 275 6.92 -12.37 -22.38
C ASP A 275 6.89 -11.49 -23.64
N GLY A 276 7.46 -12.00 -24.73
CA GLY A 276 7.46 -11.33 -26.04
C GLY A 276 8.40 -10.14 -26.18
N LEU A 277 9.48 -10.06 -25.39
CA LEU A 277 10.47 -8.97 -25.48
C LEU A 277 11.17 -8.86 -26.85
N ASP A 278 11.16 -9.95 -27.62
CA ASP A 278 11.67 -9.99 -29.00
C ASP A 278 10.78 -9.25 -30.02
N GLN A 279 9.59 -8.81 -29.60
CA GLN A 279 8.60 -8.11 -30.43
C GLN A 279 8.52 -6.60 -30.14
N CYS A 280 9.47 -6.08 -29.35
CA CYS A 280 9.58 -4.67 -28.99
C CYS A 280 10.48 -3.87 -29.95
#